data_AF-A0A158Q5S5-F1
#
_entry.id   AF-A0A158Q5S5-F1
#
_cell.length_a   1.000
_cell.length_b   1.000
_cell.length_c   1.000
_cell.angle_alpha   90.00
_cell.angle_beta   90.00
_cell.angle_gamma   90.00
#
_symmetry.space_group_name_H-M   'P 1'
#
loop_
_entity.id
_entity.type
_entity.pdbx_description
1 polymer ?
#
loop_
_entity_poly.entity_id
_entity_poly.type
_entity_poly.pdbx_seq_one_letter_code
_entity_poly.pdbx_strand_id
1 'polypeptide(L)'
;MEGNLFTAFILYMFTLGFAIPVFLIILFYGLLVGRLFTRYHSSRVSQVPVNRIAIYTMAISIFFVVCWSPYWIAALYGLYRTQRPLNRPASTTFIYVMYGIHALPYVNSASNWLLYGLLNGQLIRRANIQKKSLVIDNKINEFNDKLVQSPNFFNSQRVVGRLSLLPNTTDSLL
;
A
#
# COMPACT_ATOMS: atom_id res chain seq x y z
N MET A 1 -42.11 22.28 7.13
CA MET A 1 -41.32 21.39 8.03
C MET A 1 -40.37 20.47 7.25
N GLU A 2 -40.74 20.02 6.05
CA GLU A 2 -39.96 19.09 5.22
C GLU A 2 -38.52 19.53 4.92
N GLY A 3 -38.30 20.82 4.62
CA GLY A 3 -36.96 21.34 4.30
C GLY A 3 -35.95 21.19 5.45
N ASN A 4 -36.38 21.34 6.70
CA ASN A 4 -35.50 21.21 7.87
C ASN A 4 -35.07 19.76 8.10
N LEU A 5 -35.98 18.79 7.90
CA LEU A 5 -35.67 17.37 8.00
C LEU A 5 -34.66 16.96 6.93
N PHE A 6 -34.85 17.43 5.69
CA PHE A 6 -33.92 17.18 4.60
C PHE A 6 -32.53 17.77 4.87
N THR A 7 -32.44 19.01 5.34
CA THR A 7 -31.16 19.62 5.76
C THR A 7 -30.50 18.81 6.87
N ALA A 8 -31.25 18.42 7.91
CA ALA A 8 -30.71 17.64 9.02
C ALA A 8 -30.19 16.27 8.55
N PHE A 9 -30.92 15.61 7.64
CA PHE A 9 -30.51 14.35 7.04
C PHE A 9 -29.20 14.48 6.25
N ILE A 10 -29.09 15.47 5.37
CA ILE A 10 -27.86 15.69 4.57
C ILE A 10 -26.66 16.03 5.48
N LEU A 11 -26.86 16.85 6.51
CA LEU A 11 -25.80 17.17 7.48
C LEU A 11 -25.38 15.94 8.29
N TYR A 12 -26.34 15.14 8.75
CA TYR A 12 -26.08 13.89 9.45
C TYR A 12 -25.27 12.91 8.59
N MET A 13 -25.70 12.71 7.34
CA MET A 13 -25.01 11.86 6.37
C MET A 13 -23.61 12.39 6.04
N PHE A 14 -23.44 13.72 5.94
CA PHE A 14 -22.14 14.36 5.74
C PHE A 14 -21.21 14.11 6.94
N THR A 15 -21.69 14.31 8.17
CA THR A 15 -20.88 14.15 9.36
C THR A 15 -20.43 12.70 9.54
N LEU A 16 -21.36 11.75 9.47
CA LEU A 16 -21.06 10.33 9.67
C LEU A 16 -20.35 9.69 8.49
N GLY A 17 -20.80 9.99 7.26
CA GLY A 17 -20.32 9.36 6.04
C GLY A 17 -19.05 9.97 5.47
N PHE A 18 -18.65 11.17 5.92
CA PHE A 18 -17.49 11.86 5.36
C PHE A 18 -16.63 12.58 6.39
N ALA A 19 -17.19 13.47 7.21
CA ALA A 19 -16.38 14.30 8.11
C ALA A 19 -15.62 13.46 9.14
N ILE A 20 -16.28 12.49 9.78
CA ILE A 20 -15.64 11.57 10.74
C ILE A 20 -14.57 10.70 10.04
N PRO A 21 -14.85 10.02 8.91
CA PRO A 21 -13.83 9.31 8.15
C PRO A 21 -12.61 10.17 7.80
N VAL A 22 -12.83 11.39 7.28
CA VAL A 22 -11.75 12.33 6.92
C VAL A 22 -10.92 12.71 8.14
N PHE A 23 -11.58 13.04 9.26
CA PHE A 23 -10.90 13.38 10.50
C PHE A 23 -10.02 12.21 11.00
N LEU A 24 -10.56 10.99 11.02
CA LEU A 24 -9.81 9.80 11.41
C LEU A 24 -8.64 9.52 10.46
N ILE A 25 -8.84 9.68 9.15
CA ILE A 25 -7.80 9.54 8.12
C ILE A 25 -6.65 10.53 8.41
N ILE A 26 -6.96 11.81 8.59
CA ILE A 26 -5.95 12.85 8.88
C ILE A 26 -5.23 12.55 10.19
N LEU A 27 -5.96 12.16 11.24
CA LEU A 27 -5.38 11.84 12.55
C LEU A 27 -4.44 10.64 12.46
N PHE A 28 -4.90 9.51 11.90
CA PHE A 28 -4.07 8.32 11.78
C PHE A 28 -2.87 8.53 10.86
N TYR A 29 -3.01 9.34 9.81
CA TYR A 29 -1.91 9.64 8.90
C TYR A 29 -0.93 10.63 9.49
N GLY A 30 -1.39 11.64 10.22
CA GLY A 30 -0.52 12.52 11.01
C GLY A 30 0.31 11.71 12.01
N LEU A 31 -0.32 10.75 12.70
CA LEU A 31 0.38 9.84 13.62
C LEU A 31 1.36 8.91 12.90
N LEU A 32 1.00 8.36 11.73
CA LEU A 32 1.90 7.50 10.96
C LEU A 32 3.11 8.28 10.44
N VAL A 33 2.88 9.45 9.88
CA VAL A 33 3.94 10.34 9.37
C VAL A 33 4.84 10.77 10.52
N GLY A 34 4.29 11.16 11.67
CA GLY A 34 5.07 11.46 12.88
C GLY A 34 5.97 10.29 13.31
N ARG A 35 5.41 9.08 13.39
CA ARG A 35 6.19 7.86 13.69
C ARG A 35 7.26 7.57 12.64
N LEU A 36 6.99 7.86 11.37
CA LEU A 36 7.95 7.68 10.27
C LEU A 36 9.11 8.68 10.39
N PHE A 37 8.83 9.95 10.68
CA PHE A 37 9.86 10.97 10.88
C PHE A 37 10.76 10.64 12.08
N THR A 38 10.18 10.22 13.21
CA THR A 38 10.96 9.78 14.37
C THR A 38 11.85 8.58 14.05
N ARG A 39 11.36 7.60 13.27
CA ARG A 39 12.15 6.42 12.88
C ARG A 39 13.19 6.72 11.80
N TYR A 40 12.91 7.62 10.87
CA TYR A 40 13.83 8.07 9.84
C TYR A 40 15.08 8.70 10.46
N HIS A 41 14.89 9.47 11.54
CA HIS A 41 16.00 10.06 12.28
C HIS A 41 16.78 9.03 13.11
N SER A 42 16.16 7.92 13.55
CA SER A 42 16.75 7.07 14.59
C SER A 42 17.41 5.77 14.12
N SER A 43 17.16 5.23 12.92
CA SER A 43 17.78 3.93 12.56
C SER A 43 17.57 3.49 11.10
N ARG A 44 18.68 3.21 10.41
CA ARG A 44 18.77 2.56 9.07
C ARG A 44 18.34 1.08 9.04
N VAL A 45 17.46 0.64 9.95
CA VAL A 45 17.18 -0.78 10.15
C VAL A 45 15.87 -1.17 9.44
N SER A 46 15.99 -1.39 8.12
CA SER A 46 15.41 -2.48 7.30
C SER A 46 13.96 -2.99 7.48
N GLN A 47 13.08 -2.38 8.29
CA GLN A 47 11.65 -2.76 8.42
C GLN A 47 10.76 -2.08 7.36
N VAL A 48 11.23 -2.05 6.11
CA VAL A 48 10.59 -1.40 4.95
C VAL A 48 9.21 -1.98 4.51
N PRO A 49 8.75 -3.22 4.84
CA PRO A 49 7.52 -3.73 4.23
C PRO A 49 6.21 -3.17 4.82
N VAL A 50 6.16 -2.81 6.11
CA VAL A 50 4.90 -2.36 6.75
C VAL A 50 4.51 -0.96 6.27
N ASN A 51 5.49 -0.06 6.15
CA ASN A 51 5.26 1.31 5.69
C ASN A 51 4.66 1.36 4.28
N ARG A 52 5.02 0.41 3.40
CA ARG A 52 4.49 0.38 2.03
C ARG A 52 2.99 0.11 2.00
N ILE A 53 2.53 -0.87 2.78
CA ILE A 53 1.09 -1.17 2.88
C ILE A 53 0.35 0.05 3.43
N ALA A 54 0.90 0.67 4.47
CA ALA A 54 0.32 1.87 5.05
C ALA A 54 0.27 3.04 4.04
N ILE A 55 1.30 3.21 3.20
CA ILE A 55 1.31 4.19 2.10
C ILE A 55 0.25 3.88 1.04
N TYR A 56 0.03 2.61 0.68
CA TYR A 56 -1.04 2.27 -0.25
C TYR A 56 -2.42 2.57 0.33
N THR A 57 -2.66 2.14 1.58
CA THR A 57 -3.90 2.50 2.28
C THR A 57 -4.05 4.03 2.39
N MET A 58 -2.95 4.76 2.58
CA MET A 58 -2.94 6.22 2.54
C MET A 58 -3.40 6.79 1.22
N ALA A 59 -2.79 6.36 0.12
CA ALA A 59 -3.13 6.82 -1.20
C ALA A 59 -4.61 6.56 -1.52
N ILE A 60 -5.11 5.38 -1.17
CA ILE A 60 -6.52 5.00 -1.39
C ILE A 60 -7.48 5.84 -0.55
N SER A 61 -7.17 6.08 0.73
CA SER A 61 -8.03 6.93 1.56
C SER A 61 -7.99 8.39 1.16
N ILE A 62 -6.82 8.94 0.79
CA ILE A 62 -6.71 10.31 0.27
C ILE A 62 -7.50 10.44 -1.03
N PHE A 63 -7.36 9.44 -1.91
CA PHE A 63 -8.13 9.38 -3.15
C PHE A 63 -9.64 9.35 -2.88
N PHE A 64 -10.10 8.55 -1.92
CA PHE A 64 -11.48 8.55 -1.44
C PHE A 64 -11.90 9.96 -0.98
N VAL A 65 -11.10 10.65 -0.16
CA VAL A 65 -11.42 12.02 0.29
C VAL A 65 -11.54 12.97 -0.89
N VAL A 66 -10.55 13.01 -1.79
CA VAL A 66 -10.54 13.89 -2.96
C VAL A 66 -11.71 13.61 -3.90
N CYS A 67 -12.12 12.36 -4.00
CA CYS A 67 -13.18 11.90 -4.87
C CYS A 67 -14.58 12.21 -4.32
N TRP A 68 -14.76 12.09 -3.00
CA TRP A 68 -16.03 12.37 -2.32
C TRP A 68 -16.20 13.84 -1.91
N SER A 69 -15.11 14.57 -1.63
CA SER A 69 -15.16 16.00 -1.25
C SER A 69 -16.06 16.82 -2.16
N PRO A 70 -15.96 16.70 -3.50
CA PRO A 70 -16.69 17.59 -4.37
C PRO A 70 -18.20 17.32 -4.31
N TYR A 71 -18.62 16.05 -4.16
CA TYR A 71 -20.02 15.68 -3.97
C TYR A 71 -20.60 16.35 -2.71
N TRP A 72 -19.87 16.25 -1.59
CA TRP A 72 -20.30 16.88 -0.34
C TRP A 72 -20.31 18.41 -0.42
N ILE A 73 -19.33 19.01 -1.08
CA ILE A 73 -19.30 20.45 -1.34
C ILE A 73 -20.55 20.87 -2.14
N ALA A 74 -20.92 20.13 -3.18
CA ALA A 74 -22.11 20.41 -3.98
C ALA A 74 -23.41 20.26 -3.16
N ALA A 75 -23.53 19.20 -2.36
CA ALA A 75 -24.68 18.98 -1.49
C ALA A 75 -24.84 20.09 -0.45
N LEU A 76 -23.75 20.47 0.24
CA LEU A 76 -23.74 21.55 1.22
C LEU A 76 -24.02 22.92 0.57
N TYR A 77 -23.48 23.16 -0.63
CA TYR A 77 -23.79 24.37 -1.39
C TYR A 77 -25.27 24.44 -1.80
N GLY A 78 -25.85 23.29 -2.19
CA GLY A 78 -27.29 23.17 -2.45
C GLY A 78 -28.13 23.57 -1.24
N LEU A 79 -27.81 23.03 -0.06
CA LEU A 79 -28.47 23.40 1.20
C LEU A 79 -28.31 24.88 1.53
N TYR A 80 -27.11 25.43 1.36
CA TYR A 80 -26.82 26.84 1.63
C TYR A 80 -27.68 27.76 0.76
N ARG A 81 -27.85 27.44 -0.53
CA ARG A 81 -28.73 28.21 -1.44
C ARG A 81 -30.21 28.09 -1.12
N THR A 82 -30.67 26.94 -0.63
CA THR A 82 -32.07 26.78 -0.19
C THR A 82 -32.37 27.63 1.04
N GLN A 83 -31.42 27.75 1.98
CA GLN A 83 -31.60 28.56 3.18
C GLN A 83 -31.45 30.06 2.94
N ARG A 84 -30.66 30.46 1.94
CA ARG A 84 -30.51 31.85 1.52
C ARG A 84 -30.78 31.93 0.02
N PRO A 85 -32.02 32.22 -0.41
CA PRO A 85 -32.31 32.45 -1.81
C PRO A 85 -31.52 33.66 -2.28
N LEU A 86 -30.33 33.43 -2.83
CA LEU A 86 -29.62 34.43 -3.60
C LEU A 86 -30.42 34.57 -4.90
N ASN A 87 -30.89 35.77 -5.21
CA ASN A 87 -31.53 36.12 -6.48
C ASN A 87 -30.56 36.06 -7.69
N ARG A 88 -29.47 35.29 -7.59
CA ARG A 88 -28.49 35.09 -8.65
C ARG A 88 -28.68 33.69 -9.23
N PRO A 89 -28.98 33.57 -10.53
CA PRO A 89 -29.03 32.27 -11.18
C PRO A 89 -27.68 31.56 -11.02
N ALA A 90 -27.74 30.23 -10.92
CA ALA A 90 -26.54 29.40 -10.89
C ALA A 90 -25.71 29.70 -12.14
N SER A 91 -24.44 30.05 -11.99
CA SER A 91 -23.54 30.22 -13.15
C SER A 91 -23.47 28.90 -13.93
N THR A 92 -23.49 28.95 -15.27
CA THR A 92 -23.38 27.76 -16.11
C THR A 92 -22.12 26.95 -15.80
N THR A 93 -21.02 27.64 -15.46
CA THR A 93 -19.77 27.00 -15.00
C THR A 93 -19.97 26.18 -13.74
N PHE A 94 -20.78 26.66 -12.79
CA PHE A 94 -21.11 25.93 -11.57
C PHE A 94 -21.83 24.61 -11.90
N ILE A 95 -22.75 24.64 -12.86
CA ILE A 95 -23.50 23.46 -13.29
C ILE A 95 -22.55 22.42 -13.93
N TYR A 96 -21.68 22.82 -14.85
CA TYR A 96 -20.73 21.90 -15.47
C TYR A 96 -19.75 21.29 -14.47
N VAL A 97 -19.22 22.10 -13.55
CA VAL A 97 -18.37 21.63 -12.47
C VAL A 97 -19.14 20.62 -11.60
N MET A 98 -20.39 20.91 -11.25
CA MET A 98 -21.24 20.01 -10.47
C MET A 98 -21.48 18.66 -11.18
N TYR A 99 -21.70 18.65 -12.49
CA TYR A 99 -21.83 17.40 -13.26
C TYR A 99 -20.53 16.58 -13.24
N GLY A 100 -19.38 17.24 -13.44
CA GLY A 100 -18.08 16.58 -13.32
C GLY A 100 -17.90 15.97 -11.92
N ILE A 101 -18.25 16.73 -10.89
CA ILE A 101 -18.23 16.34 -9.48
C ILE A 101 -19.05 15.08 -9.20
N HIS A 102 -20.25 14.97 -9.77
CA HIS A 102 -21.11 13.80 -9.62
C HIS A 102 -20.53 12.54 -10.27
N ALA A 103 -19.62 12.68 -11.24
CA ALA A 103 -18.94 11.54 -11.85
C ALA A 103 -17.83 10.97 -10.94
N LEU A 104 -17.25 11.78 -10.03
CA LEU A 104 -16.10 11.35 -9.23
C LEU A 104 -16.39 10.09 -8.39
N PRO A 105 -17.49 9.96 -7.61
CA PRO A 105 -17.75 8.76 -6.82
C PRO A 105 -17.71 7.44 -7.62
N TYR A 106 -18.05 7.49 -8.92
CA TYR A 106 -17.90 6.35 -9.82
C TYR A 106 -16.42 6.00 -10.08
N VAL A 107 -15.55 7.00 -10.17
CA VAL A 107 -14.09 6.82 -10.22
C VAL A 107 -13.58 6.17 -8.93
N ASN A 108 -14.09 6.53 -7.74
CA ASN A 108 -13.76 5.81 -6.48
C ASN A 108 -14.10 4.32 -6.57
N SER A 109 -15.26 4.01 -7.11
CA SER A 109 -15.70 2.62 -7.30
C SER A 109 -14.85 1.89 -8.34
N ALA A 110 -14.40 2.58 -9.39
CA ALA A 110 -13.49 2.04 -10.38
C ALA A 110 -12.11 1.76 -9.77
N SER A 111 -11.57 2.64 -8.91
CA SER A 111 -10.23 2.48 -8.33
C SER A 111 -10.05 1.28 -7.40
N ASN A 112 -11.11 0.53 -7.10
CA ASN A 112 -11.02 -0.74 -6.37
C ASN A 112 -10.03 -1.73 -7.03
N TRP A 113 -9.90 -1.73 -8.36
CA TRP A 113 -8.91 -2.59 -9.02
C TRP A 113 -7.46 -2.25 -8.61
N LEU A 114 -7.19 -1.01 -8.24
CA LEU A 114 -5.85 -0.57 -7.80
C LEU A 114 -5.51 -1.18 -6.44
N LEU A 115 -6.47 -1.19 -5.51
CA LEU A 115 -6.36 -1.87 -4.21
C LEU A 115 -6.00 -3.35 -4.41
N TYR A 116 -6.78 -4.05 -5.24
CA TYR A 116 -6.57 -5.46 -5.49
C TYR A 116 -5.26 -5.74 -6.22
N GLY A 117 -4.90 -4.94 -7.22
CA GLY A 117 -3.64 -5.07 -7.95
C GLY A 117 -2.42 -4.85 -7.05
N LEU A 118 -2.47 -3.84 -6.18
CA LEU A 118 -1.40 -3.56 -5.21
C LEU A 118 -1.30 -4.64 -4.14
N LEU A 119 -2.44 -5.11 -3.62
CA LEU A 119 -2.46 -6.17 -2.60
C LEU A 119 -1.91 -7.48 -3.18
N ASN A 120 -2.31 -7.85 -4.39
CA ASN A 120 -1.78 -9.02 -5.10
C ASN A 120 -0.27 -8.90 -5.30
N GLY A 121 0.23 -7.73 -5.70
CA GLY A 121 1.67 -7.49 -5.82
C GLY A 121 2.43 -7.70 -4.51
N GLN A 122 1.87 -7.27 -3.37
CA GLN A 122 2.47 -7.49 -2.06
C GLN A 122 2.41 -8.97 -1.63
N LEU A 123 1.29 -9.65 -1.86
CA LEU A 123 1.12 -11.07 -1.55
C LEU A 123 2.07 -11.94 -2.37
N ILE A 124 2.15 -11.72 -3.68
CA ILE A 124 3.09 -12.42 -4.58
C ILE A 124 4.54 -12.20 -4.14
N ARG A 125 4.90 -10.96 -3.80
CA ARG A 125 6.25 -10.66 -3.31
C ARG A 125 6.55 -11.38 -2.01
N ARG A 126 5.62 -11.41 -1.06
CA ARG A 126 5.76 -12.14 0.22
C ARG A 126 5.90 -13.65 -0.02
N ALA A 127 5.04 -14.22 -0.87
CA ALA A 127 5.09 -15.63 -1.24
C ALA A 127 6.44 -16.00 -1.90
N ASN A 128 6.97 -15.16 -2.79
CA ASN A 128 8.27 -15.37 -3.42
C ASN A 128 9.43 -15.31 -2.41
N ILE A 129 9.39 -14.39 -1.43
CA ILE A 129 10.39 -14.32 -0.36
C ILE A 129 10.32 -15.58 0.52
N GLN A 130 9.12 -16.01 0.92
CA GLN A 130 8.92 -17.23 1.69
C GLN A 130 9.42 -18.47 0.94
N LYS A 131 9.10 -18.60 -0.35
CA LYS A 131 9.59 -19.69 -1.20
C LYS A 131 11.13 -19.70 -1.27
N LYS A 132 11.77 -18.54 -1.40
CA LYS A 132 13.24 -18.43 -1.40
C LYS A 132 13.85 -18.86 -0.05
N SER A 133 13.24 -18.48 1.07
CA SER A 133 13.67 -18.91 2.41
C SER A 133 13.63 -20.43 2.54
N LEU A 134 12.49 -21.05 2.20
CA LEU A 134 12.31 -22.50 2.26
C LEU A 134 13.32 -23.26 1.39
N VAL A 135 13.64 -22.76 0.20
CA VAL A 135 14.67 -23.37 -0.67
C VAL A 135 16.07 -23.29 -0.05
N ILE A 136 16.40 -22.20 0.64
CA ILE A 136 17.68 -22.06 1.36
C ILE A 136 17.71 -23.03 2.56
N ASP A 137 16.63 -23.11 3.34
CA ASP A 137 16.53 -24.00 4.49
C ASP A 137 16.66 -25.48 4.06
N ASN A 138 16.00 -25.87 2.96
CA ASN A 138 16.13 -27.21 2.40
C ASN A 138 17.57 -27.53 1.94
N LYS A 139 18.27 -26.57 1.33
CA LYS A 139 19.68 -26.75 0.93
C LYS A 139 20.62 -26.88 2.13
N ILE A 140 20.35 -26.13 3.20
CA ILE A 140 21.11 -26.22 4.45
C ILE A 140 20.90 -27.59 5.09
N ASN A 141 19.65 -28.08 5.15
CA ASN A 141 19.34 -29.40 5.67
C ASN A 141 20.02 -30.51 4.85
N GLU A 142 19.97 -30.45 3.52
CA GLU A 142 20.67 -31.41 2.65
C GLU A 142 22.19 -31.40 2.86
N PHE A 143 22.79 -30.21 3.06
CA PHE A 143 24.21 -30.09 3.37
C PHE A 143 24.55 -30.67 4.75
N ASN A 144 23.74 -30.40 5.77
CA ASN A 144 23.91 -30.96 7.11
C ASN A 144 23.77 -32.49 7.10
N ASP A 145 22.81 -33.04 6.36
CA ASP A 145 22.65 -34.49 6.21
C ASP A 145 23.88 -35.13 5.55
N LYS A 146 24.45 -34.48 4.53
CA LYS A 146 25.72 -34.93 3.89
C LYS A 146 26.90 -34.89 4.85
N LEU A 147 26.96 -33.90 5.76
CA LEU A 147 28.00 -33.82 6.79
C LEU A 147 27.84 -34.90 7.87
N VAL A 148 26.60 -35.21 8.27
CA VAL A 148 26.31 -36.28 9.25
C VAL A 148 26.64 -37.65 8.67
N GLN A 149 26.31 -37.89 7.40
CA GLN A 149 26.60 -39.17 6.72
C GLN A 149 28.09 -39.34 6.38
N SER A 150 28.82 -38.25 6.20
CA SER A 150 30.25 -38.29 5.86
C SER A 150 31.02 -37.23 6.67
N PRO A 151 31.49 -37.57 7.88
CA PRO A 151 32.31 -36.65 8.68
C PRO A 151 33.63 -36.26 7.97
N ASN A 152 34.06 -37.04 6.96
CA ASN A 152 35.21 -36.74 6.10
C ASN A 152 34.87 -35.92 4.85
N PHE A 153 33.60 -35.53 4.63
CA PHE A 153 33.16 -34.79 3.46
C PHE A 153 33.89 -33.44 3.29
N PHE A 154 34.15 -32.74 4.39
CA PHE A 154 34.92 -31.49 4.40
C PHE A 154 36.35 -31.68 3.88
N ASN A 155 36.98 -32.80 4.23
CA ASN A 155 38.32 -33.14 3.76
C ASN A 155 38.30 -33.49 2.27
N SER A 156 37.28 -34.21 1.79
CA SER A 156 37.15 -34.55 0.38
C SER A 156 36.99 -33.31 -0.52
N GLN A 157 36.17 -32.32 -0.13
CA GLN A 157 36.02 -31.10 -0.93
C GLN A 157 37.28 -30.22 -0.91
N ARG A 158 37.97 -30.12 0.25
CA ARG A 158 39.19 -29.34 0.37
C ARG A 158 40.36 -29.97 -0.40
N VAL A 159 40.41 -31.30 -0.48
CA VAL A 159 41.39 -32.05 -1.29
C VAL A 159 41.10 -31.91 -2.78
N VAL A 160 39.84 -32.03 -3.22
CA VAL A 160 39.46 -31.85 -4.64
C VAL A 160 39.77 -30.43 -5.13
N GLY A 161 39.46 -29.40 -4.32
CA GLY A 161 39.80 -28.01 -4.66
C GLY A 161 41.32 -27.72 -4.72
N ARG A 162 42.14 -28.48 -3.98
CA ARG A 162 43.60 -28.44 -4.11
C ARG A 162 44.11 -29.23 -5.31
N LEU A 163 43.51 -30.40 -5.61
CA LEU A 163 43.91 -31.21 -6.75
C LEU A 163 43.62 -30.51 -8.09
N SER A 164 42.53 -29.75 -8.19
CA SER A 164 42.20 -28.97 -9.39
C SER A 164 43.12 -27.76 -9.63
N LEU A 165 43.93 -27.37 -8.64
CA LEU A 165 44.91 -26.28 -8.73
C LEU A 165 46.34 -26.78 -8.99
N LEU A 166 46.58 -28.08 -8.98
CA LEU A 166 47.89 -28.63 -9.37
C LEU A 166 47.94 -28.71 -10.90
N PRO A 167 48.99 -28.15 -11.53
CA PRO A 167 49.16 -28.27 -12.98
C PRO A 167 49.39 -29.75 -13.32
N ASN A 168 48.64 -30.25 -14.32
CA ASN A 168 48.87 -31.57 -14.91
C ASN A 168 50.26 -31.58 -15.57
N THR A 169 51.28 -32.02 -14.83
CA THR A 169 52.64 -32.22 -15.34
C THR A 169 53.01 -33.68 -15.14
N THR A 170 52.63 -34.56 -16.07
CA THR A 170 53.31 -35.84 -16.37
C THR A 170 52.66 -36.48 -17.59
N ASP A 171 52.97 -35.96 -18.78
CA ASP A 171 52.97 -36.72 -20.03
C ASP A 171 54.41 -36.66 -20.54
N SER A 172 55.10 -37.80 -20.63
CA SER A 172 56.39 -38.09 -21.34
C SER A 172 57.45 -38.87 -20.54
N LEU A 173 57.18 -40.14 -20.19
CA LEU A 173 58.23 -41.16 -20.02
C LEU A 173 57.61 -42.56 -20.26
N LEU A 174 57.46 -42.92 -21.54
CA LEU A 174 57.45 -44.29 -22.08
C LEU A 174 57.65 -44.20 -23.60
#